data_AF-A0A7J9QWR4-F1
#
_entry.id   AF-A0A7J9QWR4-F1
#
_cell.length_a   1.000
_cell.length_b   1.000
_cell.length_c   1.000
_cell.angle_alpha   90.00
_cell.angle_beta   90.00
_cell.angle_gamma   90.00
#
_symmetry.space_group_name_H-M   'P 1'
#
loop_
_entity.id
_entity.type
_entity.pdbx_description
1 polymer ?
#
loop_
_entity_poly.entity_id
_entity_poly.type
_entity_poly.pdbx_seq_one_letter_code
_entity_poly.pdbx_strand_id
1 'polypeptide(L)'
;PEKRMGTLTNQELVNLSDSLQKFDDFMAPDSSCLAPLGESPLEKGIKKFFNPDFVAVVQRPASAYSGFPFIVEMGIAYGGDIKSGGPHVYRYANRIPLLYDEGSDVVLKVVNDTDWGRYKVKGEPPFIIVSHICSTRIPYKTAGKENVADRQEIERELRLALQFLSRKLAAFMSKKGQAEMAKKRANLYAKYIPMIAEFCTELAGKKKEPNYKKILDELEPAEVKSEEKPVEEEKPIESK
;
A
#
# COMPACT_ATOMS: atom_id res chain seq x y z
N PRO A 1 -28.37 39.98 8.22
CA PRO A 1 -29.21 38.97 8.90
C PRO A 1 -30.02 39.61 10.04
N GLU A 2 -31.25 40.03 9.74
CA GLU A 2 -32.08 40.84 10.65
C GLU A 2 -33.06 40.00 11.48
N LYS A 3 -33.29 38.75 11.10
CA LYS A 3 -34.24 37.85 11.78
C LYS A 3 -33.56 37.06 12.89
N ARG A 4 -34.19 36.99 14.07
CA ARG A 4 -33.69 36.22 15.22
C ARG A 4 -33.85 34.72 14.96
N MET A 5 -32.79 33.95 15.17
CA MET A 5 -32.76 32.49 14.93
C MET A 5 -33.91 31.72 15.62
N GLY A 6 -34.30 32.13 16.83
CA GLY A 6 -35.41 31.50 17.57
C GLY A 6 -36.81 31.76 17.01
N THR A 7 -36.94 32.60 15.98
CA THR A 7 -38.23 32.94 15.34
C THR A 7 -38.34 32.41 13.91
N LEU A 8 -37.41 31.53 13.49
CA LEU A 8 -37.43 30.93 12.17
C LEU A 8 -38.59 29.95 12.04
N THR A 9 -39.27 29.97 10.90
CA THR A 9 -40.30 28.98 10.58
C THR A 9 -39.66 27.65 10.17
N ASN A 10 -40.42 26.56 10.22
CA ASN A 10 -39.92 25.25 9.79
C ASN A 10 -39.42 25.28 8.33
N GLN A 11 -40.08 26.02 7.44
CA GLN A 11 -39.65 26.16 6.05
C GLN A 11 -38.30 26.90 5.93
N GLU A 12 -38.10 27.94 6.74
CA GLU A 12 -36.83 28.67 6.77
C GLU A 12 -35.68 27.80 7.33
N LEU A 13 -35.97 26.94 8.32
CA LEU A 13 -35.00 25.99 8.85
C LEU A 13 -34.58 24.93 7.82
N VAL A 14 -35.53 24.40 7.03
CA VAL A 14 -35.20 23.49 5.91
C VAL A 14 -34.35 24.21 4.87
N ASN A 15 -34.73 25.42 4.47
CA ASN A 15 -33.96 26.20 3.50
C ASN A 15 -32.54 26.50 4.01
N LEU A 16 -32.37 26.77 5.30
CA LEU A 16 -31.06 26.96 5.92
C LEU A 16 -30.24 25.66 5.89
N SER A 17 -30.83 24.53 6.27
CA SER A 17 -30.17 23.21 6.23
C SER A 17 -29.71 22.85 4.81
N ASP A 18 -30.58 23.05 3.82
CA ASP A 18 -30.27 22.76 2.41
C ASP A 18 -29.16 23.68 1.88
N SER A 19 -29.18 24.96 2.29
CA SER A 19 -28.13 25.92 1.92
C SER A 19 -26.79 25.55 2.55
N LEU A 20 -26.79 25.07 3.80
CA LEU A 20 -25.59 24.57 4.46
C LEU A 20 -25.06 23.31 3.79
N GLN A 21 -25.90 22.40 3.32
CA GLN A 21 -25.41 21.19 2.63
C GLN A 21 -24.84 21.48 1.24
N LYS A 22 -25.33 22.52 0.55
CA LYS A 22 -24.87 22.91 -0.80
C LYS A 22 -23.64 23.80 -0.81
N PHE A 23 -23.21 24.29 0.35
CA PHE A 23 -22.07 25.19 0.44
C PHE A 23 -20.77 24.40 0.44
N ASP A 24 -19.98 24.54 -0.63
CA ASP A 24 -18.74 23.77 -0.84
C ASP A 24 -17.50 24.43 -0.22
N ASP A 25 -17.54 25.73 0.08
CA ASP A 25 -16.39 26.52 0.55
C ASP A 25 -16.18 26.44 2.08
N PHE A 26 -16.65 25.37 2.73
CA PHE A 26 -16.33 25.15 4.13
C PHE A 26 -14.85 24.80 4.29
N MET A 27 -14.25 25.38 5.34
CA MET A 27 -12.93 24.95 5.78
C MET A 27 -13.00 23.51 6.31
N ALA A 28 -11.90 22.78 6.17
CA ALA A 28 -11.76 21.47 6.80
C ALA A 28 -11.99 21.58 8.32
N PRO A 29 -12.64 20.61 8.94
CA PRO A 29 -12.93 20.67 10.36
C PRO A 29 -11.64 20.58 11.18
N ASP A 30 -11.68 21.11 12.40
CA ASP A 30 -10.55 20.99 13.32
C ASP A 30 -10.34 19.52 13.74
N SER A 31 -9.14 19.01 13.49
CA SER A 31 -8.73 17.66 13.82
C SER A 31 -8.34 17.47 15.29
N SER A 32 -8.26 18.55 16.07
CA SER A 32 -7.82 18.50 17.48
C SER A 32 -8.68 17.59 18.37
N CYS A 33 -9.94 17.40 18.01
CA CYS A 33 -10.87 16.51 18.71
C CYS A 33 -10.67 15.02 18.40
N LEU A 34 -9.81 14.67 17.45
CA LEU A 34 -9.57 13.30 17.01
C LEU A 34 -8.21 12.80 17.52
N ALA A 35 -8.14 11.49 17.77
CA ALA A 35 -6.94 10.81 18.23
C ALA A 35 -6.51 9.72 17.23
N PRO A 36 -5.99 10.09 16.04
CA PRO A 36 -5.46 9.14 15.06
C PRO A 36 -4.31 8.31 15.65
N LEU A 37 -3.94 7.20 14.98
CA LEU A 37 -2.82 6.37 15.40
C LEU A 37 -1.47 6.98 14.98
N GLY A 38 -1.45 7.59 13.80
CA GLY A 38 -0.28 8.17 13.14
C GLY A 38 0.40 7.23 12.15
N GLU A 39 1.07 7.80 11.16
CA GLU A 39 1.75 7.04 10.10
C GLU A 39 2.88 6.15 10.63
N SER A 40 3.76 6.70 11.48
CA SER A 40 4.93 5.96 12.00
C SER A 40 4.56 4.77 12.87
N PRO A 41 3.65 4.88 13.87
CA PRO A 41 3.22 3.73 14.66
C PRO A 41 2.54 2.65 13.81
N LEU A 42 1.71 3.04 12.85
CA LEU A 42 1.03 2.10 11.95
C LEU A 42 2.04 1.35 11.06
N GLU A 43 3.03 2.05 10.50
CA GLU A 43 4.10 1.43 9.70
C GLU A 43 4.93 0.43 10.52
N LYS A 44 5.33 0.82 11.74
CA LYS A 44 6.07 -0.07 12.65
C LYS A 44 5.27 -1.30 13.06
N GLY A 45 3.97 -1.14 13.30
CA GLY A 45 3.07 -2.25 13.60
C GLY A 45 3.05 -3.27 12.46
N ILE A 46 2.79 -2.80 11.23
CA ILE A 46 2.76 -3.66 10.04
C ILE A 46 4.09 -4.38 9.84
N LYS A 47 5.22 -3.67 9.94
CA LYS A 47 6.56 -4.26 9.80
C LYS A 47 6.81 -5.37 10.82
N LYS A 48 6.43 -5.16 12.08
CA LYS A 48 6.68 -6.11 13.17
C LYS A 48 5.85 -7.39 13.05
N PHE A 49 4.59 -7.28 12.61
CA PHE A 49 3.69 -8.43 12.57
C PHE A 49 3.82 -9.28 11.29
N PHE A 50 4.09 -8.64 10.14
CA PHE A 50 4.02 -9.31 8.85
C PHE A 50 5.36 -9.42 8.12
N ASN A 51 6.41 -8.75 8.62
CA ASN A 51 7.74 -8.72 8.02
C ASN A 51 7.74 -8.58 6.47
N PRO A 52 7.08 -7.55 5.90
CA PRO A 52 6.87 -7.45 4.47
C PRO A 52 8.10 -6.89 3.73
N ASP A 53 8.24 -7.26 2.46
CA ASP A 53 9.26 -6.69 1.56
C ASP A 53 9.02 -5.19 1.29
N PHE A 54 7.74 -4.78 1.29
CA PHE A 54 7.31 -3.42 1.04
C PHE A 54 6.19 -3.03 1.99
N VAL A 55 6.26 -1.81 2.51
CA VAL A 55 5.19 -1.19 3.28
C VAL A 55 5.08 0.28 2.95
N ALA A 56 3.85 0.76 2.87
CA ALA A 56 3.54 2.17 2.75
C ALA A 56 2.31 2.49 3.57
N VAL A 57 2.35 3.62 4.27
CA VAL A 57 1.24 4.14 5.08
C VAL A 57 0.93 5.57 4.63
N VAL A 58 -0.33 5.98 4.83
CA VAL A 58 -0.79 7.35 4.64
C VAL A 58 -1.83 7.70 5.69
N GLN A 59 -1.70 8.89 6.27
CA GLN A 59 -2.73 9.56 7.05
C GLN A 59 -3.30 10.71 6.22
N ARG A 60 -4.60 10.68 5.97
CA ARG A 60 -5.29 11.74 5.22
C ARG A 60 -5.56 12.94 6.14
N PRO A 61 -5.69 14.16 5.56
CA PRO A 61 -6.18 15.30 6.32
C PRO A 61 -7.61 15.05 6.83
N ALA A 62 -7.99 15.75 7.90
CA ALA A 62 -9.34 15.63 8.45
C ALA A 62 -10.38 16.10 7.43
N SER A 63 -11.44 15.31 7.31
CA SER A 63 -12.62 15.58 6.50
C SER A 63 -13.85 15.54 7.40
N ALA A 64 -14.99 16.02 6.90
CA ALA A 64 -16.25 15.96 7.65
C ALA A 64 -17.27 15.12 6.87
N TYR A 65 -18.10 14.38 7.60
CA TYR A 65 -19.31 13.79 7.05
C TYR A 65 -20.49 14.19 7.94
N SER A 66 -21.55 14.75 7.38
CA SER A 66 -22.73 15.20 8.15
C SER A 66 -22.39 16.03 9.41
N GLY A 67 -21.33 16.85 9.35
CA GLY A 67 -20.84 17.68 10.46
C GLY A 67 -19.93 16.97 11.48
N PHE A 68 -19.66 15.67 11.34
CA PHE A 68 -18.71 14.95 12.18
C PHE A 68 -17.32 14.88 11.52
N PRO A 69 -16.25 15.34 12.19
CA PRO A 69 -14.91 15.23 11.67
C PRO A 69 -14.42 13.78 11.73
N PHE A 70 -13.70 13.37 10.68
CA PHE A 70 -13.06 12.07 10.59
C PHE A 70 -11.69 12.15 9.91
N ILE A 71 -10.83 11.21 10.25
CA ILE A 71 -9.52 10.99 9.64
C ILE A 71 -9.46 9.54 9.18
N VAL A 72 -8.92 9.33 7.97
CA VAL A 72 -8.66 8.01 7.41
C VAL A 72 -7.16 7.77 7.40
N GLU A 73 -6.75 6.65 7.98
CA GLU A 73 -5.40 6.12 7.91
C GLU A 73 -5.44 4.79 7.18
N MET A 74 -4.50 4.58 6.27
CA MET A 74 -4.44 3.35 5.50
C MET A 74 -2.99 2.91 5.32
N GLY A 75 -2.77 1.60 5.33
CA GLY A 75 -1.49 0.96 5.07
C GLY A 75 -1.62 -0.15 4.05
N ILE A 76 -0.61 -0.30 3.21
CA ILE A 76 -0.42 -1.45 2.32
C ILE A 76 0.91 -2.12 2.67
N ALA A 77 0.89 -3.44 2.74
CA ALA A 77 2.06 -4.29 2.90
C ALA A 77 2.09 -5.34 1.80
N TYR A 78 3.26 -5.68 1.27
CA TYR A 78 3.43 -6.65 0.19
C TYR A 78 4.65 -7.54 0.43
N GLY A 79 4.52 -8.84 0.16
CA GLY A 79 5.61 -9.81 0.23
C GLY A 79 5.95 -10.27 1.66
N GLY A 80 7.14 -10.81 1.85
CA GLY A 80 7.58 -11.37 3.14
C GLY A 80 6.78 -12.60 3.57
N ASP A 81 6.38 -12.63 4.84
CA ASP A 81 5.65 -13.75 5.47
C ASP A 81 4.14 -13.72 5.20
N ILE A 82 3.68 -12.84 4.31
CA ILE A 82 2.28 -12.69 3.95
C ILE A 82 1.83 -13.86 3.08
N LYS A 83 0.75 -14.53 3.49
CA LYS A 83 0.15 -15.63 2.72
C LYS A 83 -0.42 -15.10 1.39
N SER A 84 -0.25 -15.90 0.34
CA SER A 84 -0.95 -15.69 -0.95
C SER A 84 -2.40 -16.18 -0.81
N GLY A 85 -3.34 -15.49 -1.44
CA GLY A 85 -4.78 -15.79 -1.30
C GLY A 85 -5.71 -14.60 -1.45
N GLY A 86 -5.20 -13.45 -1.88
CA GLY A 86 -5.98 -12.24 -2.14
C GLY A 86 -5.78 -11.15 -1.07
N PRO A 87 -6.39 -9.97 -1.25
CA PRO A 87 -6.22 -8.86 -0.33
C PRO A 87 -6.79 -9.21 1.04
N HIS A 88 -5.91 -9.42 2.02
CA HIS A 88 -6.31 -9.53 3.42
C HIS A 88 -6.52 -8.11 3.97
N VAL A 89 -7.75 -7.80 4.37
CA VAL A 89 -8.12 -6.45 4.84
C VAL A 89 -8.31 -6.46 6.36
N TYR A 90 -7.47 -5.71 7.07
CA TYR A 90 -7.64 -5.45 8.50
C TYR A 90 -8.32 -4.09 8.69
N ARG A 91 -9.49 -4.11 9.31
CA ARG A 91 -10.32 -2.92 9.51
C ARG A 91 -10.27 -2.48 10.95
N TYR A 92 -10.09 -1.19 11.16
CA TYR A 92 -10.11 -0.56 12.46
C TYR A 92 -11.02 0.67 12.45
N ALA A 93 -11.74 0.86 13.55
CA ALA A 93 -12.62 1.99 13.77
C ALA A 93 -12.36 2.53 15.17
N ASN A 94 -11.92 3.78 15.31
CA ASN A 94 -11.53 4.38 16.60
C ASN A 94 -10.62 3.45 17.44
N ARG A 95 -9.57 2.88 16.83
CA ARG A 95 -8.63 1.93 17.43
C ARG A 95 -9.21 0.57 17.85
N ILE A 96 -10.45 0.27 17.48
CA ILE A 96 -11.11 -1.03 17.73
C ILE A 96 -11.05 -1.86 16.43
N PRO A 97 -10.55 -3.10 16.46
CA PRO A 97 -10.58 -3.98 15.29
C PRO A 97 -12.02 -4.41 14.97
N LEU A 98 -12.38 -4.39 13.69
CA LEU A 98 -13.66 -4.91 13.18
C LEU A 98 -13.42 -6.29 12.56
N LEU A 99 -13.99 -7.32 13.16
CA LEU A 99 -13.69 -8.72 12.83
C LEU A 99 -14.80 -9.39 12.02
N TYR A 100 -16.05 -8.97 12.22
CA TYR A 100 -17.19 -9.61 11.57
C TYR A 100 -17.77 -8.77 10.43
N ASP A 101 -18.63 -9.39 9.63
CA ASP A 101 -19.43 -8.75 8.57
C ASP A 101 -18.58 -7.91 7.58
N GLU A 102 -17.44 -8.45 7.16
CA GLU A 102 -16.53 -7.81 6.20
C GLU A 102 -17.20 -7.53 4.85
N GLY A 103 -18.07 -8.45 4.40
CA GLY A 103 -18.72 -8.41 3.10
C GLY A 103 -19.56 -7.16 2.83
N SER A 104 -20.04 -6.51 3.90
CA SER A 104 -20.87 -5.32 3.81
C SER A 104 -20.13 -4.04 4.23
N ASP A 105 -18.82 -4.07 4.44
CA ASP A 105 -18.05 -2.89 4.85
C ASP A 105 -17.65 -1.99 3.67
N VAL A 106 -17.69 -0.67 3.88
CA VAL A 106 -17.28 0.33 2.88
C VAL A 106 -15.80 0.17 2.45
N VAL A 107 -14.92 -0.28 3.35
CA VAL A 107 -13.50 -0.51 3.03
C VAL A 107 -13.38 -1.64 2.01
N LEU A 108 -14.08 -2.77 2.24
CA LEU A 108 -13.99 -3.92 1.35
C LEU A 108 -14.58 -3.60 -0.02
N LYS A 109 -15.68 -2.83 -0.06
CA LYS A 109 -16.24 -2.28 -1.30
C LYS A 109 -15.17 -1.48 -2.08
N VAL A 110 -14.49 -0.52 -1.44
CA VAL A 110 -13.46 0.29 -2.10
C VAL A 110 -12.26 -0.54 -2.57
N VAL A 111 -11.86 -1.55 -1.80
CA VAL A 111 -10.77 -2.48 -2.14
C VAL A 111 -11.14 -3.34 -3.36
N ASN A 112 -12.37 -3.84 -3.42
CA ASN A 112 -12.87 -4.65 -4.53
C ASN A 112 -13.12 -3.83 -5.81
N ASP A 113 -13.59 -2.58 -5.66
CA ASP A 113 -13.78 -1.64 -6.77
C ASP A 113 -12.45 -1.22 -7.43
N THR A 114 -11.31 -1.44 -6.75
CA THR A 114 -10.01 -1.02 -7.23
C THR A 114 -9.43 -1.98 -8.26
N ASP A 115 -9.08 -1.46 -9.44
CA ASP A 115 -8.40 -2.21 -10.49
C ASP A 115 -6.91 -2.40 -10.16
N TRP A 116 -6.59 -3.52 -9.50
CA TRP A 116 -5.23 -3.92 -9.11
C TRP A 116 -4.29 -4.15 -10.29
N GLY A 117 -4.84 -4.48 -11.48
CA GLY A 117 -4.07 -4.69 -12.69
C GLY A 117 -3.28 -3.45 -13.12
N ARG A 118 -3.86 -2.25 -12.90
CA ARG A 118 -3.19 -0.96 -13.17
C ARG A 118 -1.94 -0.74 -12.33
N TYR A 119 -1.89 -1.34 -11.15
CA TYR A 119 -0.78 -1.20 -10.21
C TYR A 119 0.23 -2.34 -10.31
N LYS A 120 0.19 -3.12 -11.41
CA LYS A 120 1.10 -4.24 -11.70
C LYS A 120 1.00 -5.38 -10.68
N VAL A 121 -0.14 -5.48 -10.00
CA VAL A 121 -0.47 -6.56 -9.08
C VAL A 121 -1.33 -7.56 -9.87
N LYS A 122 -0.89 -8.82 -9.97
CA LYS A 122 -1.56 -9.87 -10.75
C LYS A 122 -1.74 -11.13 -9.92
N GLY A 123 -2.79 -11.90 -10.21
CA GLY A 123 -3.07 -13.19 -9.57
C GLY A 123 -3.61 -13.04 -8.16
N GLU A 124 -3.15 -13.90 -7.25
CA GLU A 124 -3.42 -13.86 -5.81
C GLU A 124 -2.20 -13.31 -5.05
N PRO A 125 -1.93 -11.99 -5.17
CA PRO A 125 -0.77 -11.36 -4.55
C PRO A 125 -0.75 -11.54 -3.02
N PRO A 126 0.44 -11.75 -2.41
CA PRO A 126 0.61 -11.76 -0.96
C PRO A 126 0.66 -10.31 -0.46
N PHE A 127 -0.50 -9.66 -0.32
CA PHE A 127 -0.56 -8.29 0.18
C PHE A 127 -1.71 -8.06 1.15
N ILE A 128 -1.46 -7.15 2.08
CA ILE A 128 -2.35 -6.80 3.18
C ILE A 128 -2.71 -5.34 3.06
N ILE A 129 -3.97 -5.03 3.35
CA ILE A 129 -4.47 -3.66 3.48
C ILE A 129 -4.91 -3.48 4.93
N VAL A 130 -4.41 -2.44 5.58
CA VAL A 130 -4.87 -2.03 6.90
C VAL A 130 -5.60 -0.70 6.74
N SER A 131 -6.81 -0.60 7.25
CA SER A 131 -7.61 0.62 7.25
C SER A 131 -7.97 1.00 8.67
N HIS A 132 -7.88 2.30 8.98
CA HIS A 132 -8.31 2.84 10.25
C HIS A 132 -9.11 4.12 10.02
N ILE A 133 -10.34 4.12 10.52
CA ILE A 133 -11.24 5.28 10.47
C ILE A 133 -11.37 5.82 11.89
N CYS A 134 -10.95 7.06 12.09
CA CYS A 134 -11.08 7.77 13.36
C CYS A 134 -12.11 8.89 13.22
N SER A 135 -13.12 8.93 14.08
CA SER A 135 -14.18 9.94 14.05
C SER A 135 -14.84 10.10 15.42
N THR A 136 -15.42 11.27 15.71
CA THR A 136 -16.22 11.47 16.93
C THR A 136 -17.46 10.56 16.97
N ARG A 137 -18.02 10.28 15.80
CA ARG A 137 -19.10 9.33 15.58
C ARG A 137 -18.72 8.47 14.40
N ILE A 138 -18.83 7.15 14.51
CA ILE A 138 -18.63 6.26 13.37
C ILE A 138 -20.00 5.84 12.87
N PRO A 139 -20.28 5.94 11.56
CA PRO A 139 -21.56 5.52 11.01
C PRO A 139 -21.54 4.00 10.84
N TYR A 140 -21.95 3.24 11.84
CA TYR A 140 -22.08 1.78 11.72
C TYR A 140 -23.37 1.39 10.99
N LYS A 141 -23.38 0.29 10.21
CA LYS A 141 -24.61 -0.23 9.57
C LYS A 141 -25.49 -0.95 10.59
N THR A 142 -24.87 -1.73 11.48
CA THR A 142 -25.54 -2.54 12.49
C THR A 142 -25.31 -2.00 13.90
N ALA A 143 -26.21 -2.32 14.83
CA ALA A 143 -26.04 -1.98 16.24
C ALA A 143 -24.82 -2.68 16.89
N GLY A 144 -24.38 -3.80 16.32
CA GLY A 144 -23.20 -4.55 16.75
C GLY A 144 -21.87 -3.84 16.48
N LYS A 145 -21.86 -2.77 15.66
CA LYS A 145 -20.66 -1.97 15.34
C LYS A 145 -19.54 -2.74 14.62
N GLU A 146 -19.90 -3.73 13.80
CA GLU A 146 -18.93 -4.59 13.09
C GLU A 146 -18.57 -4.08 11.68
N ASN A 147 -19.37 -3.19 11.12
CA ASN A 147 -19.22 -2.70 9.74
C ASN A 147 -19.55 -1.22 9.63
N VAL A 148 -18.78 -0.50 8.81
CA VAL A 148 -18.96 0.93 8.54
C VAL A 148 -19.90 1.12 7.36
N ALA A 149 -20.82 2.08 7.50
CA ALA A 149 -21.81 2.44 6.50
C ALA A 149 -21.20 3.18 5.32
N ASP A 150 -21.81 2.97 4.15
CA ASP A 150 -21.43 3.62 2.89
C ASP A 150 -21.86 5.09 2.93
N ARG A 151 -20.98 5.95 3.45
CA ARG A 151 -21.07 7.40 3.29
C ARG A 151 -20.14 7.83 2.18
N GLN A 152 -20.63 8.67 1.27
CA GLN A 152 -19.90 9.07 0.06
C GLN A 152 -18.60 9.80 0.41
N GLU A 153 -18.60 10.60 1.47
CA GLU A 153 -17.45 11.36 1.95
C GLU A 153 -16.34 10.42 2.47
N ILE A 154 -16.72 9.40 3.23
CA ILE A 154 -15.80 8.38 3.75
C ILE A 154 -15.27 7.51 2.61
N GLU A 155 -16.15 7.05 1.72
CA GLU A 155 -15.79 6.24 0.56
C GLU A 155 -14.79 6.98 -0.35
N ARG A 156 -15.03 8.27 -0.60
CA ARG A 156 -14.13 9.11 -1.39
C ARG A 156 -12.75 9.21 -0.76
N GLU A 157 -12.66 9.48 0.54
CA GLU A 157 -11.36 9.59 1.22
C GLU A 157 -10.62 8.25 1.30
N LEU A 158 -11.32 7.15 1.55
CA LEU A 158 -10.75 5.79 1.48
C LEU A 158 -10.19 5.50 0.07
N ARG A 159 -10.93 5.83 -0.98
CA ARG A 159 -10.51 5.62 -2.37
C ARG A 159 -9.26 6.44 -2.69
N LEU A 160 -9.20 7.70 -2.26
CA LEU A 160 -8.03 8.57 -2.47
C LEU A 160 -6.80 8.08 -1.70
N ALA A 161 -6.98 7.64 -0.45
CA ALA A 161 -5.92 7.04 0.36
C ALA A 161 -5.37 5.78 -0.31
N LEU A 162 -6.26 4.88 -0.73
CA LEU A 162 -5.90 3.64 -1.39
C LEU A 162 -5.14 3.91 -2.71
N GLN A 163 -5.64 4.81 -3.56
CA GLN A 163 -4.96 5.18 -4.81
C GLN A 163 -3.54 5.74 -4.57
N PHE A 164 -3.36 6.55 -3.51
CA PHE A 164 -2.05 7.08 -3.15
C PHE A 164 -1.07 5.96 -2.78
N LEU A 165 -1.50 4.99 -1.98
CA LEU A 165 -0.70 3.83 -1.61
C LEU A 165 -0.43 2.91 -2.80
N SER A 166 -1.44 2.64 -3.62
CA SER A 166 -1.32 1.77 -4.80
C SER A 166 -0.33 2.33 -5.82
N ARG A 167 -0.21 3.66 -5.96
CA ARG A 167 0.86 4.28 -6.77
C ARG A 167 2.25 4.01 -6.22
N LYS A 168 2.44 4.07 -4.90
CA LYS A 168 3.73 3.71 -4.26
C LYS A 168 4.05 2.23 -4.47
N LEU A 169 3.05 1.36 -4.33
CA LEU A 169 3.19 -0.08 -4.60
C LEU A 169 3.58 -0.34 -6.06
N ALA A 170 2.95 0.33 -7.03
CA ALA A 170 3.27 0.16 -8.44
C ALA A 170 4.72 0.53 -8.77
N ALA A 171 5.28 1.56 -8.10
CA ALA A 171 6.68 1.92 -8.23
C ALA A 171 7.61 0.81 -7.71
N PHE A 172 7.28 0.21 -6.57
CA PHE A 172 8.00 -0.95 -6.02
C PHE A 172 7.93 -2.16 -6.96
N MET A 173 6.73 -2.54 -7.41
CA MET A 173 6.53 -3.65 -8.35
C MET A 173 7.27 -3.44 -9.67
N SER A 174 7.38 -2.20 -10.14
CA SER A 174 8.16 -1.87 -11.34
C SER A 174 9.64 -2.14 -11.15
N LYS A 175 10.21 -1.76 -10.00
CA LYS A 175 11.62 -2.03 -9.67
C LYS A 175 11.87 -3.54 -9.54
N LYS A 176 10.98 -4.26 -8.85
CA LYS A 176 11.06 -5.73 -8.70
C LYS A 176 11.02 -6.42 -10.07
N GLY A 177 10.09 -6.04 -10.95
CA GLY A 177 10.00 -6.60 -12.29
C GLY A 177 11.23 -6.31 -13.18
N GLN A 178 11.85 -5.14 -13.04
CA GLN A 178 13.09 -4.82 -13.74
C GLN A 178 14.26 -5.69 -13.25
N ALA A 179 14.39 -5.87 -11.93
CA ALA A 179 15.41 -6.74 -11.34
C ALA A 179 15.23 -8.20 -11.80
N GLU A 180 14.00 -8.73 -11.81
CA GLU A 180 13.72 -10.07 -12.31
C GLU A 180 14.02 -10.23 -13.80
N MET A 181 13.68 -9.24 -14.63
CA MET A 181 14.02 -9.26 -16.06
C MET A 181 15.53 -9.22 -16.28
N ALA A 182 16.27 -8.43 -15.51
CA ALA A 182 17.73 -8.39 -15.57
C ALA A 182 18.34 -9.75 -15.21
N LYS A 183 17.87 -10.39 -14.14
CA LYS A 183 18.30 -11.75 -13.73
C LYS A 183 17.99 -12.79 -14.81
N LYS A 184 16.78 -12.78 -15.38
CA LYS A 184 16.41 -13.68 -16.49
C LYS A 184 17.30 -13.47 -17.72
N ARG A 185 17.61 -12.22 -18.05
CA ARG A 185 18.47 -11.86 -19.18
C ARG A 185 19.91 -12.32 -18.94
N ALA A 186 20.45 -12.11 -17.75
CA ALA A 186 21.79 -12.60 -17.38
C ALA A 186 21.87 -14.14 -17.46
N ASN A 187 20.87 -14.85 -16.94
CA ASN A 187 20.79 -16.31 -17.03
C ASN A 187 20.70 -16.82 -18.48
N LEU A 188 19.99 -16.09 -19.34
CA LEU A 188 19.91 -16.39 -20.77
C LEU A 188 21.29 -16.23 -21.41
N TYR A 189 21.94 -15.10 -21.18
CA TYR A 189 23.28 -14.80 -21.70
C TYR A 189 24.33 -15.79 -21.23
N ALA A 190 24.29 -16.21 -19.97
CA ALA A 190 25.19 -17.23 -19.44
C ALA A 190 25.10 -18.57 -20.19
N LYS A 191 23.92 -18.92 -20.72
CA LYS A 191 23.70 -20.13 -21.52
C LYS A 191 24.16 -19.98 -22.97
N TYR A 192 23.84 -18.86 -23.63
CA TYR A 192 24.06 -18.70 -25.07
C TYR A 192 25.45 -18.14 -25.44
N ILE A 193 26.03 -17.29 -24.60
CA ILE A 193 27.33 -16.67 -24.90
C ILE A 193 28.44 -17.72 -25.16
N PRO A 194 28.57 -18.81 -24.37
CA PRO A 194 29.55 -19.85 -24.66
C PRO A 194 29.32 -20.54 -26.01
N MET A 195 28.06 -20.86 -26.35
CA MET A 195 27.71 -21.48 -27.65
C MET A 195 28.04 -20.55 -28.82
N ILE A 196 27.76 -19.25 -28.69
CA ILE A 196 28.09 -18.26 -29.73
C ILE A 196 29.61 -18.18 -29.90
N ALA A 197 30.37 -18.20 -28.80
CA ALA A 197 31.84 -18.18 -28.86
C ALA A 197 32.39 -19.41 -29.60
N GLU A 198 31.84 -20.60 -29.33
CA GLU A 198 32.21 -21.85 -30.00
C GLU A 198 31.93 -21.77 -31.52
N PHE A 199 30.69 -21.47 -31.92
CA PHE A 199 30.32 -21.39 -33.33
C PHE A 199 31.07 -20.30 -34.10
N CYS A 200 31.32 -19.13 -33.48
CA CYS A 200 32.12 -18.08 -34.10
C CYS A 200 33.58 -18.51 -34.29
N THR A 201 34.11 -19.33 -33.39
CA THR A 201 35.50 -19.83 -33.45
C THR A 201 35.65 -20.85 -34.58
N GLU A 202 34.69 -21.76 -34.70
CA GLU A 202 34.59 -22.74 -35.78
C GLU A 202 34.46 -22.04 -37.15
N LEU A 203 33.51 -21.10 -37.28
CA LEU A 203 33.25 -20.40 -38.54
C LEU A 203 34.42 -19.50 -38.97
N ALA A 204 35.16 -18.93 -38.02
CA ALA A 204 36.36 -18.15 -38.29
C ALA A 204 37.62 -19.01 -38.56
N GLY A 205 37.54 -20.35 -38.44
CA GLY A 205 38.66 -21.26 -38.61
C GLY A 205 39.80 -21.05 -37.59
N LYS A 206 39.50 -20.43 -36.44
CA LYS A 206 40.48 -20.15 -35.38
C LYS A 206 40.45 -21.25 -34.33
N LYS A 207 41.57 -21.49 -33.63
CA LYS A 207 41.66 -22.50 -32.56
C LYS A 207 41.34 -21.97 -31.17
N LYS A 208 41.29 -20.65 -30.98
CA LYS A 208 41.14 -20.02 -29.67
C LYS A 208 39.82 -19.29 -29.58
N GLU A 209 39.02 -19.66 -28.59
CA GLU A 209 37.77 -18.99 -28.28
C GLU A 209 38.00 -17.54 -27.84
N PRO A 210 37.11 -16.61 -28.23
CA PRO A 210 37.11 -15.27 -27.68
C PRO A 210 36.84 -15.31 -26.17
N ASN A 211 37.49 -14.41 -25.41
CA ASN A 211 37.36 -14.40 -23.95
C ASN A 211 36.00 -13.83 -23.54
N TYR A 212 34.99 -14.69 -23.47
CA TYR A 212 33.63 -14.35 -23.12
C TYR A 212 33.41 -14.21 -21.60
N LYS A 213 34.33 -14.70 -20.76
CA LYS A 213 34.21 -14.65 -19.29
C LYS A 213 34.10 -13.22 -18.76
N LYS A 214 34.88 -12.30 -19.35
CA LYS A 214 34.81 -10.87 -19.02
C LYS A 214 33.42 -10.26 -19.25
N ILE A 215 32.70 -10.75 -20.26
CA ILE A 215 31.37 -10.25 -20.62
C ILE A 215 30.34 -10.80 -19.61
N LEU A 216 30.49 -12.05 -19.17
CA LEU A 216 29.63 -12.60 -18.11
C LEU A 216 29.82 -11.87 -16.77
N ASP A 217 31.06 -11.62 -16.35
CA ASP A 217 31.37 -10.97 -15.07
C ASP A 217 30.82 -9.53 -14.97
N GLU A 218 30.64 -8.87 -16.12
CA GLU A 218 30.11 -7.51 -16.26
C GLU A 218 28.57 -7.50 -16.33
N LEU A 219 27.95 -8.61 -16.72
CA LEU A 219 26.49 -8.77 -16.85
C LEU A 219 25.82 -9.25 -15.55
N GLU A 220 26.59 -9.72 -14.57
CA GLU A 220 26.04 -10.09 -13.27
C GLU A 220 25.52 -8.85 -12.52
N PRO A 221 24.22 -8.83 -12.13
CA PRO A 221 23.67 -7.71 -11.38
C PRO A 221 24.37 -7.59 -10.02
N ALA A 222 24.66 -6.34 -9.61
CA ALA A 222 25.40 -6.02 -8.39
C ALA A 222 24.82 -6.61 -7.09
N GLU A 223 23.52 -7.00 -7.08
CA GLU A 223 22.87 -7.69 -5.95
C GLU A 223 23.43 -9.10 -5.69
N VAL A 224 23.93 -9.81 -6.72
CA VAL A 224 24.52 -11.15 -6.55
C VAL A 224 25.92 -11.05 -5.93
N LYS A 225 26.66 -9.99 -6.26
CA LYS A 225 27.99 -9.69 -5.68
C LYS A 225 27.94 -9.39 -4.17
N SER A 226 26.77 -9.03 -3.63
CA SER A 226 26.60 -8.83 -2.17
C SER A 226 26.28 -10.11 -1.40
N GLU A 227 25.71 -11.14 -2.04
CA GLU A 227 25.36 -12.41 -1.36
C GLU A 227 26.55 -13.39 -1.29
N GLU A 228 27.54 -13.27 -2.17
CA GLU A 228 28.71 -14.17 -2.22
C GLU A 228 29.90 -13.76 -1.35
N LYS A 229 29.82 -12.67 -0.56
CA LYS A 229 30.89 -12.41 0.41
C LYS A 229 30.83 -13.46 1.52
N PRO A 230 31.87 -14.29 1.73
CA PRO A 230 31.89 -15.24 2.82
C PRO A 230 31.77 -14.47 4.14
N VAL A 231 30.90 -14.96 5.02
CA VAL A 231 30.90 -14.62 6.44
C VAL A 231 32.31 -14.86 6.96
N GLU A 232 33.04 -13.78 7.29
CA GLU A 232 34.32 -13.88 7.97
C GLU A 232 34.08 -14.61 9.30
N GLU A 233 34.69 -15.78 9.47
CA GLU A 233 34.72 -16.54 10.71
C GLU A 233 35.21 -15.64 11.85
N GLU A 234 34.33 -15.37 12.83
CA GLU A 234 34.73 -14.78 14.10
C GLU A 234 35.79 -15.67 14.75
N LYS A 235 37.03 -15.17 14.83
CA LYS A 235 38.10 -15.82 15.59
C LYS A 235 37.70 -15.85 17.07
N PRO A 236 37.94 -16.97 17.79
CA PRO A 236 37.65 -17.05 19.21
C PRO A 236 38.49 -16.03 19.97
N ILE A 237 37.84 -15.27 20.84
CA ILE A 237 38.50 -14.35 21.76
C ILE A 237 39.35 -15.17 22.72
N GLU A 238 40.68 -15.07 22.60
CA GLU A 238 41.62 -15.63 23.57
C GLU A 238 41.45 -14.94 24.93
N SER A 239 41.21 -15.77 25.94
CA SER A 239 41.23 -15.40 27.36
C SER A 239 42.62 -14.92 27.79
N LYS A 240 42.66 -13.73 28.40
CA LYS A 240 43.68 -13.33 29.38
C LYS A 240 43.02 -12.58 30.53
#